data_AF-A0A1M6FXC8-F1
#
_entry.id   AF-A0A1M6FXC8-F1
#
_cell.length_a   1.000
_cell.length_b   1.000
_cell.length_c   1.000
_cell.angle_alpha   90.00
_cell.angle_beta   90.00
_cell.angle_gamma   90.00
#
_symmetry.space_group_name_H-M   'P 1'
#
loop_
_entity.id
_entity.type
_entity.pdbx_description
1 polymer ?
#
loop_
_entity_poly.entity_id
_entity_poly.type
_entity_poly.pdbx_seq_one_letter_code
_entity_poly.pdbx_strand_id
1 'polypeptide(L)'
;MRTFNDMLDEQLKDEEFKKEYEAIQPEMDVIRAIVDARNSQNLTQKELAERTGINQADISKIENGTRNPSLNLLKRLADGMGMVLKIEFVPKQRV
;
A
#
# COMPACT_ATOMS: atom_id res chain seq x y z
N MET A 1 3.72 28.24 0.16
CA MET A 1 3.65 27.23 -0.93
C MET A 1 2.53 26.28 -0.54
N ARG A 2 1.56 25.98 -1.41
CA ARG A 2 0.55 24.96 -1.08
C ARG A 2 1.25 23.60 -0.97
N THR A 3 0.92 22.85 0.07
CA THR A 3 1.39 21.48 0.25
C THR A 3 0.48 20.50 -0.50
N PHE A 4 0.94 19.25 -0.65
CA PHE A 4 0.11 18.19 -1.22
C PHE A 4 -1.21 18.02 -0.43
N ASN A 5 -1.13 18.09 0.91
CA ASN A 5 -2.32 17.97 1.76
C ASN A 5 -3.30 19.13 1.53
N ASP A 6 -2.80 20.37 1.41
CA ASP A 6 -3.67 21.53 1.14
C ASP A 6 -4.40 21.39 -0.21
N MET A 7 -3.75 20.81 -1.23
CA MET A 7 -4.36 20.56 -2.52
C MET A 7 -5.37 19.41 -2.47
N LEU A 8 -5.06 18.35 -1.74
CA LEU A 8 -5.95 17.20 -1.57
C LEU A 8 -7.22 17.61 -0.82
N ASP A 9 -7.11 18.39 0.25
CA ASP A 9 -8.25 18.89 1.03
C ASP A 9 -9.19 19.77 0.19
N GLU A 10 -8.65 20.53 -0.77
CA GLU A 10 -9.47 21.29 -1.72
C GLU A 10 -10.22 20.37 -2.70
N GLN A 11 -9.58 19.33 -3.22
CA GLN A 11 -10.20 18.38 -4.15
C GLN A 11 -11.24 17.47 -3.47
N LEU A 12 -11.05 17.10 -2.20
CA LEU A 12 -11.98 16.29 -1.43
C LEU A 12 -13.33 16.99 -1.14
N LYS A 13 -13.45 18.29 -1.44
CA LYS A 13 -14.73 19.02 -1.39
C LYS A 13 -15.66 18.66 -2.56
N ASP A 14 -15.11 18.11 -3.63
CA ASP A 14 -15.90 17.58 -4.74
C ASP A 14 -16.38 16.17 -4.39
N GLU A 15 -17.70 15.96 -4.37
CA GLU A 15 -18.31 14.69 -3.93
C GLU A 15 -18.00 13.52 -4.87
N GLU A 16 -17.81 13.79 -6.18
CA GLU A 16 -17.44 12.76 -7.15
C GLU A 16 -15.99 12.31 -6.92
N PHE A 17 -15.07 13.26 -6.81
CA PHE A 17 -13.67 13.00 -6.46
C PHE A 17 -13.53 12.29 -5.12
N LYS A 18 -14.25 12.74 -4.09
CA LYS A 18 -14.22 12.12 -2.76
C LYS A 18 -14.66 10.66 -2.82
N LYS A 19 -15.73 10.36 -3.54
CA LYS A 19 -16.24 8.99 -3.67
C LYS A 19 -15.24 8.07 -4.39
N GLU A 20 -14.58 8.56 -5.44
CA GLU A 20 -13.52 7.80 -6.12
C GLU A 20 -12.28 7.62 -5.21
N TYR A 21 -11.90 8.67 -4.50
CA TYR A 21 -10.78 8.65 -3.56
C TYR A 21 -11.00 7.66 -2.41
N GLU A 22 -12.22 7.61 -1.87
CA GLU A 22 -12.63 6.65 -0.84
C GLU A 22 -12.66 5.21 -1.39
N ALA A 23 -13.09 5.03 -2.65
CA ALA A 23 -13.16 3.71 -3.27
C ALA A 23 -11.77 3.06 -3.44
N ILE A 24 -10.72 3.86 -3.67
CA ILE A 24 -9.34 3.36 -3.82
C ILE A 24 -8.54 3.31 -2.51
N GLN A 25 -9.11 3.76 -1.38
CA GLN A 25 -8.40 3.74 -0.10
C GLN A 25 -7.91 2.34 0.30
N PRO A 26 -8.68 1.25 0.15
CA PRO A 26 -8.19 -0.08 0.52
C PRO A 26 -6.91 -0.48 -0.23
N GLU A 27 -6.80 -0.17 -1.52
CA GLU A 27 -5.60 -0.41 -2.30
C GLU A 27 -4.43 0.43 -1.80
N MET A 28 -4.66 1.71 -1.49
CA MET A 28 -3.64 2.60 -0.92
C MET A 28 -3.16 2.11 0.44
N ASP A 29 -4.06 1.62 1.29
CA ASP A 29 -3.72 1.10 2.61
C ASP A 29 -2.87 -0.17 2.52
N VAL A 30 -3.15 -1.06 1.56
CA VAL A 30 -2.29 -2.23 1.28
C VAL A 30 -0.88 -1.78 0.88
N ILE A 31 -0.77 -0.79 -0.01
CA ILE A 31 0.54 -0.26 -0.45
C ILE A 31 1.31 0.34 0.72
N ARG A 32 0.66 1.19 1.53
CA ARG A 32 1.26 1.79 2.73
C ARG A 32 1.75 0.71 3.70
N ALA A 33 0.91 -0.29 3.97
CA ALA A 33 1.28 -1.39 4.86
C ALA A 33 2.53 -2.15 4.39
N ILE A 34 2.69 -2.37 3.07
CA ILE A 34 3.88 -3.01 2.50
C ILE A 34 5.13 -2.13 2.69
N VAL A 35 5.02 -0.84 2.36
CA VAL A 35 6.13 0.12 2.45
C VAL A 35 6.57 0.30 3.91
N ASP A 36 5.61 0.46 4.82
CA ASP A 36 5.86 0.65 6.24
C ASP A 36 6.48 -0.61 6.86
N ALA A 37 5.97 -1.81 6.51
CA ALA A 37 6.58 -3.06 6.93
C ALA A 37 8.03 -3.17 6.44
N ARG A 38 8.29 -2.89 5.16
CA ARG A 38 9.65 -2.94 4.58
C ARG A 38 10.59 -1.97 5.29
N ASN A 39 10.14 -0.74 5.51
CA ASN A 39 10.92 0.30 6.18
C ASN A 39 11.18 -0.06 7.66
N SER A 40 10.21 -0.66 8.36
CA SER A 40 10.38 -1.11 9.75
C SER A 40 11.48 -2.17 9.90
N GLN A 41 11.70 -2.96 8.85
CA GLN A 41 12.76 -3.97 8.78
C GLN A 41 14.08 -3.40 8.24
N ASN A 42 14.15 -2.09 7.97
CA ASN A 42 15.29 -1.39 7.36
C ASN A 42 15.74 -2.02 6.02
N LEU A 43 14.79 -2.52 5.22
CA LEU A 43 15.10 -3.17 3.95
C LEU A 43 14.95 -2.21 2.78
N THR A 44 15.88 -2.27 1.84
CA THR A 44 15.69 -1.74 0.49
C THR A 44 14.77 -2.65 -0.33
N GLN A 45 14.18 -2.14 -1.42
CA GLN A 45 13.41 -2.96 -2.36
C GLN A 45 14.25 -4.09 -2.98
N LYS A 46 15.56 -3.86 -3.16
CA LYS A 46 16.50 -4.86 -3.68
C LYS A 46 16.72 -6.00 -2.67
N GLU A 47 16.95 -5.68 -1.40
CA GLU A 47 17.12 -6.72 -0.37
C GLU A 47 15.83 -7.52 -0.18
N LEU A 48 14.67 -6.87 -0.24
CA LEU A 48 13.38 -7.57 -0.20
C LEU A 48 13.20 -8.49 -1.42
N ALA A 49 13.60 -8.05 -2.62
CA ALA A 49 13.60 -8.87 -3.82
C ALA A 49 14.44 -10.14 -3.65
N GLU A 50 15.65 -10.00 -3.11
CA GLU A 50 16.56 -11.11 -2.83
C GLU A 50 15.98 -12.10 -1.82
N ARG A 51 15.34 -11.62 -0.74
CA ARG A 51 14.73 -12.48 0.29
C ARG A 51 13.51 -13.24 -0.21
N THR A 52 12.72 -12.63 -1.09
CA THR A 52 11.43 -13.16 -1.54
C THR A 52 11.51 -13.93 -2.86
N GLY A 53 12.58 -13.73 -3.64
CA GLY A 53 12.67 -14.18 -5.03
C GLY A 53 11.66 -13.47 -5.95
N ILE A 54 11.23 -12.25 -5.60
CA ILE A 54 10.36 -11.40 -6.43
C ILE A 54 11.25 -10.40 -7.16
N ASN A 55 10.91 -10.02 -8.39
CA ASN A 55 11.68 -9.00 -9.12
C ASN A 55 11.60 -7.64 -8.39
N GLN A 56 12.73 -6.95 -8.23
CA GLN A 56 12.79 -5.62 -7.60
C GLN A 56 11.92 -4.59 -8.33
N ALA A 57 11.82 -4.65 -9.66
CA ALA A 57 10.92 -3.79 -10.43
C ALA A 57 9.45 -4.09 -10.15
N ASP A 58 9.11 -5.34 -9.83
CA ASP A 58 7.75 -5.73 -9.45
C ASP A 58 7.39 -5.21 -8.07
N ILE A 59 8.31 -5.31 -7.10
CA ILE A 59 8.16 -4.69 -5.77
C ILE A 59 7.99 -3.18 -5.92
N SER A 60 8.81 -2.52 -6.73
CA SER A 60 8.70 -1.09 -7.00
C SER A 60 7.33 -0.71 -7.58
N LYS A 61 6.81 -1.47 -8.55
CA LYS A 61 5.48 -1.21 -9.13
C LYS A 61 4.36 -1.35 -8.12
N ILE A 62 4.47 -2.31 -7.20
CA ILE A 62 3.51 -2.52 -6.11
C ILE A 62 3.56 -1.35 -5.13
N GLU A 63 4.76 -0.97 -4.67
CA GLU A 63 4.94 0.14 -3.72
C GLU A 63 4.53 1.51 -4.31
N ASN A 64 4.56 1.64 -5.63
CA ASN A 64 4.09 2.84 -6.34
C ASN A 64 2.62 2.77 -6.79
N GLY A 65 1.89 1.70 -6.45
CA GLY A 65 0.47 1.54 -6.78
C GLY A 65 0.14 1.29 -8.25
N THR A 66 1.15 1.04 -9.08
CA THR A 66 0.97 0.73 -10.52
C THR A 66 0.71 -0.76 -10.78
N ARG A 67 0.70 -1.58 -9.72
CA ARG A 67 0.38 -3.00 -9.78
C ARG A 67 -0.36 -3.44 -8.53
N ASN A 68 -1.53 -4.06 -8.70
CA ASN A 68 -2.29 -4.67 -7.61
C ASN A 68 -1.68 -6.05 -7.25
N PRO A 69 -1.15 -6.25 -6.03
CA PRO A 69 -0.59 -7.53 -5.62
C PRO A 69 -1.68 -8.57 -5.33
N SER A 70 -1.45 -9.83 -5.73
CA SER A 70 -2.32 -10.92 -5.31
C SER A 70 -2.07 -11.28 -3.84
N LEU A 71 -3.04 -11.94 -3.20
CA LEU A 71 -2.88 -12.44 -1.83
C LEU A 71 -1.64 -13.34 -1.65
N ASN A 72 -1.31 -14.14 -2.66
CA ASN A 72 -0.11 -14.99 -2.63
C ASN A 72 1.18 -14.15 -2.63
N LEU A 73 1.18 -13.03 -3.35
CA LEU A 73 2.32 -12.12 -3.38
C LEU A 73 2.48 -11.41 -2.04
N LEU A 74 1.38 -10.98 -1.42
CA LEU A 74 1.37 -10.39 -0.08
C LEU A 74 1.95 -11.34 0.96
N LYS A 75 1.59 -12.64 0.91
CA LYS A 75 2.17 -13.67 1.79
C LYS A 75 3.68 -13.79 1.62
N ARG A 76 4.16 -13.91 0.37
CA ARG A 76 5.60 -14.00 0.08
C ARG A 76 6.37 -12.78 0.56
N LEU A 77 5.81 -11.58 0.36
CA LEU A 77 6.41 -10.34 0.84
C LEU A 77 6.50 -10.34 2.37
N ALA A 78 5.43 -10.71 3.08
CA ALA A 78 5.43 -10.83 4.53
C ALA A 78 6.49 -11.83 5.02
N ASP A 79 6.55 -13.02 4.42
CA ASP A 79 7.53 -14.05 4.76
C ASP A 79 8.97 -13.54 4.56
N GLY A 80 9.27 -12.88 3.44
CA GLY A 80 10.60 -12.30 3.17
C GLY A 80 10.97 -11.12 4.08
N MET A 81 9.98 -10.47 4.70
CA MET A 81 10.19 -9.47 5.73
C MET A 81 10.29 -10.06 7.14
N GLY A 82 10.06 -11.37 7.33
CA GLY A 82 9.94 -11.97 8.67
C GLY A 82 8.68 -11.54 9.41
N MET A 83 7.63 -11.19 8.66
CA MET A 83 6.36 -10.65 9.15
C MET A 83 5.22 -11.64 8.86
N VAL A 84 4.07 -11.44 9.50
CA VAL A 84 2.85 -12.22 9.25
C VAL A 84 1.80 -11.34 8.59
N LEU A 85 1.22 -11.81 7.49
CA LEU A 85 0.07 -11.16 6.86
C LEU A 85 -1.19 -11.39 7.71
N LYS A 86 -1.69 -10.32 8.33
CA LYS A 86 -2.99 -10.30 9.02
C LYS A 86 -3.99 -9.50 8.18
N ILE A 87 -5.15 -10.10 7.90
CA ILE A 87 -6.29 -9.44 7.25
C ILE A 87 -7.46 -9.46 8.22
N GLU A 88 -8.14 -8.34 8.36
CA GLU A 88 -9.31 -8.21 9.22
C GLU A 88 -10.46 -7.52 8.49
N PHE A 89 -11.68 -7.97 8.76
CA PHE A 89 -12.90 -7.29 8.35
C PHE A 89 -13.35 -6.40 9.49
N VAL A 90 -13.48 -5.10 9.22
CA VAL A 90 -14.04 -4.15 10.17
C VAL A 90 -15.51 -3.86 9.82
N PRO A 91 -16.38 -3.60 10.81
CA PRO A 91 -17.74 -3.17 10.53
C PRO A 91 -17.71 -1.91 9.67
N LYS A 92 -18.56 -1.84 8.64
CA LYS A 92 -18.81 -0.59 7.93
C LYS A 92 -19.35 0.40 8.97
N GLN A 93 -18.59 1.44 9.30
CA GLN A 93 -19.14 2.55 10.08
C GLN A 93 -20.35 3.07 9.30
N ARG A 94 -21.51 3.15 9.96
CA ARG A 94 -22.63 3.92 9.42
C ARG A 94 -22.17 5.37 9.45
N VAL A 95 -21.63 5.86 8.33
CA VAL A 95 -21.44 7.28 8.07
C VAL A 95 -22.82 7.90 7.91
#